data_AF-A0A6J0K697-F1
#
_entry.id   AF-A0A6J0K697-F1
#
_cell.length_a   1.000
_cell.length_b   1.000
_cell.length_c   1.000
_cell.angle_alpha   90.00
_cell.angle_beta   90.00
_cell.angle_gamma   90.00
#
_symmetry.space_group_name_H-M   'P 1'
#
loop_
_entity.id
_entity.type
_entity.pdbx_description
1 polymer ?
#
loop_
_entity_poly.entity_id
_entity_poly.type
_entity_poly.pdbx_seq_one_letter_code
_entity_poly.pdbx_strand_id
1 'polypeptide(L)'
;MGNSSVKFRLKLHIDENRNKVVLAEAEQDFVDVLLSLLTLPMGNVARLLENHKTFPGVLQCYKNLNKSVADMDRSLQNYVETEACKTMLMDLRSTKDIHRRRLKMDMSYTYPTKFFMCPTHTGYSNFNSTRCRCGDLMTSQILVPEEEQVKEVIGNNEDGVFVNCRSSFIITDELKVTSNSIGVLMKVLNDQGYAGFSDLKETLIDVGFEEVRTLLGCLFTSEAALTCAFLKKTCMTRNLRMLYPPTMKNVKVCSVEVYVRKLDGKILYAECNGDFVDSLLSFLVHPLELASALSNDNTVLRCVRNLIRSPCRRAASIVSLDPNNPKIKSGTSSGCGTGFMKKNTKFIVSNDLTITPMTTSSTTGLLKKLQVDISDLDSYQISISKVELISILRASLISSSALTKGLSNLLVKKPKEEA
;
A
#
# COMPACT_ATOMS: atom_id res chain seq x y z
N MET A 1 -20.92 1.64 0.39
CA MET A 1 -21.52 0.76 1.41
C MET A 1 -21.04 -0.64 1.12
N GLY A 2 -20.11 -1.17 1.92
CA GLY A 2 -19.57 -2.52 1.73
C GLY A 2 -20.62 -3.58 2.08
N ASN A 3 -20.62 -4.68 1.34
CA ASN A 3 -21.56 -5.79 1.41
C ASN A 3 -21.36 -6.58 2.73
N SER A 4 -21.83 -6.05 3.86
CA SER A 4 -21.59 -6.56 5.21
C SER A 4 -22.27 -7.91 5.52
N SER A 5 -23.05 -8.45 4.59
CA SER A 5 -23.75 -9.74 4.74
C SER A 5 -22.98 -10.93 4.17
N VAL A 6 -21.96 -10.71 3.34
CA VAL A 6 -21.24 -11.80 2.68
C VAL A 6 -20.30 -12.49 3.66
N LYS A 7 -20.41 -13.81 3.73
CA LYS A 7 -19.55 -14.67 4.54
C LYS A 7 -19.03 -15.82 3.71
N PHE A 8 -17.78 -16.20 3.94
CA PHE A 8 -17.13 -17.34 3.33
C PHE A 8 -16.98 -18.45 4.38
N ARG A 9 -17.32 -19.69 4.00
CA ARG A 9 -17.09 -20.85 4.86
C ARG A 9 -15.71 -21.41 4.57
N LEU A 10 -14.86 -21.45 5.60
CA LEU A 10 -13.52 -22.05 5.53
C LEU A 10 -13.46 -23.24 6.48
N LYS A 11 -12.73 -24.28 6.06
CA LYS A 11 -12.37 -25.40 6.93
C LYS A 11 -10.93 -25.21 7.41
N LEU A 12 -10.74 -25.02 8.70
CA LEU A 12 -9.42 -24.95 9.33
C LEU A 12 -9.01 -26.31 9.88
N HIS A 13 -7.74 -26.65 9.71
CA HIS A 13 -7.09 -27.78 10.36
C HIS A 13 -6.13 -27.25 11.42
N ILE A 14 -6.46 -27.49 12.69
CA ILE A 14 -5.81 -26.85 13.85
C ILE A 14 -5.07 -27.90 14.66
N ASP A 15 -3.79 -27.64 14.92
CA ASP A 15 -3.05 -28.33 15.97
C ASP A 15 -3.36 -27.65 17.31
N GLU A 16 -4.21 -28.29 18.12
CA GLU A 16 -4.63 -27.74 19.42
C GLU A 16 -3.46 -27.68 20.41
N ASN A 17 -2.51 -28.62 20.35
CA ASN A 17 -1.34 -28.66 21.23
C ASN A 17 -0.42 -27.47 20.99
N ARG A 18 -0.23 -27.08 19.72
CA ARG A 18 0.57 -25.89 19.35
C ARG A 18 -0.26 -24.62 19.26
N ASN A 19 -1.59 -24.72 19.36
CA ASN A 19 -2.55 -23.66 19.12
C ASN A 19 -2.21 -22.91 17.80
N LYS A 20 -2.16 -23.68 16.71
CA LYS A 20 -1.71 -23.24 15.38
C LYS A 20 -2.66 -23.74 14.30
N VAL A 21 -3.03 -22.87 13.37
CA VAL A 21 -3.68 -23.29 12.11
C VAL A 21 -2.60 -23.86 11.20
N VAL A 22 -2.72 -25.13 10.83
CA VAL A 22 -1.75 -25.80 9.95
C VAL A 22 -2.03 -25.44 8.49
N LEU A 23 -3.30 -25.51 8.10
CA LEU A 23 -3.81 -25.09 6.81
C LEU A 23 -5.32 -24.81 6.89
N ALA A 24 -5.82 -24.08 5.91
CA ALA A 24 -7.24 -23.86 5.66
C ALA A 24 -7.60 -24.39 4.27
N GLU A 25 -8.76 -25.00 4.14
CA GLU A 25 -9.40 -25.26 2.86
C GLU A 25 -10.48 -24.20 2.61
N ALA A 26 -10.44 -23.61 1.42
CA ALA A 26 -11.34 -22.52 1.03
C ALA A 26 -11.80 -22.66 -0.41
N GLU A 27 -13.01 -22.17 -0.69
CA GLU A 27 -13.52 -22.08 -2.05
C GLU A 27 -12.94 -20.90 -2.82
N GLN A 28 -13.11 -20.95 -4.14
CA GLN A 28 -12.65 -19.95 -5.10
C GLN A 28 -12.93 -18.51 -4.69
N ASP A 29 -14.16 -18.20 -4.25
CA ASP A 29 -14.55 -16.81 -3.97
C ASP A 29 -13.72 -16.19 -2.85
N PHE A 30 -13.39 -16.94 -1.81
CA PHE A 30 -12.56 -16.44 -0.72
C PHE A 30 -11.13 -16.19 -1.19
N VAL A 31 -10.58 -17.09 -2.01
CA VAL A 31 -9.23 -16.95 -2.56
C VAL A 31 -9.14 -15.76 -3.50
N ASP A 32 -10.17 -15.51 -4.31
CA ASP A 32 -10.26 -14.33 -5.16
C ASP A 32 -10.23 -13.04 -4.33
N VAL A 33 -10.96 -13.00 -3.21
CA VAL A 33 -10.91 -11.88 -2.26
C VAL A 33 -9.52 -11.72 -1.66
N LEU A 34 -8.89 -12.81 -1.23
CA LEU A 34 -7.55 -12.83 -0.64
C LEU A 34 -6.48 -12.28 -1.63
N LEU A 35 -6.51 -12.75 -2.88
CA LEU A 35 -5.61 -12.27 -3.93
C LEU A 35 -5.90 -10.83 -4.34
N SER A 36 -7.17 -10.40 -4.28
CA SER A 36 -7.52 -9.00 -4.55
C SER A 36 -6.84 -8.02 -3.60
N LEU A 37 -6.51 -8.43 -2.36
CA LEU A 37 -5.82 -7.55 -1.40
C LEU A 37 -4.48 -7.03 -1.96
N LEU A 38 -3.81 -7.84 -2.80
CA LEU A 38 -2.55 -7.46 -3.45
C LEU A 38 -2.71 -6.29 -4.42
N THR A 39 -3.90 -6.09 -4.98
CA THR A 39 -4.19 -5.06 -5.97
C THR A 39 -4.61 -3.73 -5.36
N LEU A 40 -4.81 -3.68 -4.03
CA LEU A 40 -5.21 -2.47 -3.33
C LEU A 40 -4.05 -1.47 -3.26
N PRO A 41 -4.28 -0.19 -3.63
CA PRO A 41 -3.33 0.88 -3.34
C PRO A 41 -3.06 0.96 -1.84
N MET A 42 -1.81 1.20 -1.45
CA MET A 42 -1.40 1.24 -0.05
C MET A 42 -2.16 2.29 0.77
N GLY A 43 -2.57 3.41 0.16
CA GLY A 43 -3.42 4.39 0.83
C GLY A 43 -4.80 3.83 1.19
N ASN A 44 -5.40 2.97 0.35
CA ASN A 44 -6.65 2.27 0.69
C ASN A 44 -6.44 1.20 1.75
N VAL A 45 -5.33 0.45 1.69
CA VAL A 45 -4.95 -0.51 2.74
C VAL A 45 -4.84 0.18 4.10
N ALA A 46 -4.19 1.35 4.15
CA ALA A 46 -4.04 2.12 5.38
C ALA A 46 -5.39 2.63 5.92
N ARG A 47 -6.32 3.06 5.06
CA ARG A 47 -7.69 3.46 5.44
C ARG A 47 -8.51 2.27 5.94
N LEU A 48 -8.39 1.11 5.30
CA LEU A 48 -9.03 -0.12 5.76
C LEU A 48 -8.56 -0.49 7.16
N LEU A 49 -7.26 -0.36 7.45
CA LEU A 49 -6.69 -0.66 8.77
C LEU A 49 -6.77 0.51 9.76
N GLU A 50 -7.42 1.61 9.39
CA GLU A 50 -7.66 2.74 10.29
C GLU A 50 -8.66 2.34 11.37
N ASN A 51 -8.37 2.69 12.64
CA ASN A 51 -9.18 2.34 13.80
C ASN A 51 -9.38 0.81 14.02
N HIS A 52 -8.58 -0.04 13.39
CA HIS A 52 -8.65 -1.48 13.62
C HIS A 52 -8.15 -1.82 15.03
N LYS A 53 -9.01 -2.44 15.87
CA LYS A 53 -8.75 -2.67 17.30
C LYS A 53 -7.47 -3.48 17.56
N THR A 54 -7.20 -4.49 16.75
CA THR A 54 -6.02 -5.37 16.90
C THR A 54 -4.72 -4.72 16.43
N PHE A 55 -4.79 -3.73 15.53
CA PHE A 55 -3.63 -3.22 14.79
C PHE A 55 -3.56 -1.68 14.76
N PRO A 56 -3.61 -1.00 15.92
CA PRO A 56 -3.75 0.47 15.96
C PRO A 56 -2.59 1.20 15.25
N GLY A 57 -1.34 0.73 15.43
CA GLY A 57 -0.13 1.34 14.86
C GLY A 57 0.34 0.79 13.51
N VAL A 58 -0.34 -0.20 12.93
CA VAL A 58 0.07 -0.76 11.64
C VAL A 58 -0.12 0.28 10.53
N LEU A 59 0.89 0.40 9.66
CA LEU A 59 0.95 1.36 8.56
C LEU A 59 0.76 2.82 9.00
N GLN A 60 1.26 3.20 10.18
CA GLN A 60 1.11 4.56 10.72
C GLN A 60 1.57 5.65 9.75
N CYS A 61 2.69 5.45 9.05
CA CYS A 61 3.17 6.42 8.06
C CYS A 61 2.18 6.63 6.91
N TYR A 62 1.53 5.58 6.41
CA TYR A 62 0.54 5.70 5.35
C TYR A 62 -0.77 6.33 5.84
N LYS A 63 -1.16 6.09 7.10
CA LYS A 63 -2.28 6.78 7.76
C LYS A 63 -2.00 8.29 7.85
N ASN A 64 -0.79 8.66 8.26
CA ASN A 64 -0.34 10.06 8.32
C ASN A 64 -0.31 10.71 6.94
N LEU A 65 0.22 10.03 5.91
CA LEU A 65 0.20 10.52 4.53
C LEU A 65 -1.24 10.77 4.03
N ASN A 66 -2.16 9.82 4.23
CA ASN A 66 -3.58 10.01 3.91
C ASN A 66 -4.19 11.22 4.62
N LYS A 67 -3.89 11.36 5.92
CA LYS A 67 -4.36 12.50 6.71
C LYS A 67 -3.79 13.82 6.19
N SER A 68 -2.50 13.86 5.86
CA SER A 68 -1.87 15.04 5.26
C SER A 68 -2.50 15.44 3.94
N VAL A 69 -2.87 14.49 3.07
CA VAL A 69 -3.63 14.79 1.84
C VAL A 69 -4.97 15.44 2.18
N ALA A 70 -5.73 14.87 3.12
CA ALA A 70 -7.04 15.43 3.52
C ALA A 70 -6.92 16.79 4.22
N ASP A 71 -5.87 17.02 4.99
CA ASP A 71 -5.61 18.29 5.67
C ASP A 71 -5.19 19.39 4.67
N MET A 72 -4.38 19.03 3.66
CA MET A 72 -4.02 19.96 2.58
C MET A 72 -5.22 20.33 1.71
N ASP A 73 -6.15 19.40 1.48
CA ASP A 73 -7.39 19.65 0.73
C ASP A 73 -8.32 20.63 1.46
N ARG A 74 -8.42 20.51 2.80
CA ARG A 74 -9.21 21.44 3.64
C ARG A 74 -8.59 22.83 3.78
N SER A 75 -7.33 23.01 3.39
CA SER A 75 -6.68 24.32 3.46
C SER A 75 -7.19 25.24 2.35
N LEU A 76 -7.47 26.50 2.69
CA LEU A 76 -7.81 27.53 1.69
C LEU A 76 -6.67 27.79 0.69
N GLN A 77 -5.44 27.37 1.04
CA GLN A 77 -4.27 27.54 0.21
C GLN A 77 -4.11 26.35 -0.73
N ASN A 78 -4.15 26.62 -2.04
CA ASN A 78 -4.05 25.59 -3.07
C ASN A 78 -2.61 25.09 -3.23
N TYR A 79 -2.21 24.08 -2.44
CA TYR A 79 -0.88 23.45 -2.49
C TYR A 79 -0.75 22.33 -3.54
N VAL A 80 -1.85 21.67 -3.87
CA VAL A 80 -1.90 20.63 -4.91
C VAL A 80 -2.02 21.29 -6.29
N GLU A 81 -1.35 20.72 -7.29
CA GLU A 81 -1.19 21.29 -8.63
C GLU A 81 -2.52 21.35 -9.41
N THR A 82 -3.33 20.29 -9.36
CA THR A 82 -4.62 20.22 -10.05
C THR A 82 -5.71 19.63 -9.15
N GLU A 83 -6.97 19.99 -9.39
CA GLU A 83 -8.11 19.35 -8.72
C GLU A 83 -8.19 17.85 -9.02
N ALA A 84 -7.79 17.42 -10.23
CA ALA A 84 -7.70 16.00 -10.57
C ALA A 84 -6.67 15.25 -9.71
N CYS A 85 -5.51 15.87 -9.42
CA CYS A 85 -4.52 15.32 -8.49
C CYS A 85 -5.08 15.20 -7.06
N LYS A 86 -5.88 16.17 -6.59
CA LYS A 86 -6.55 16.09 -5.28
C LYS A 86 -7.52 14.91 -5.26
N THR A 87 -8.41 14.82 -6.25
CA THR A 87 -9.37 13.70 -6.36
C THR A 87 -8.65 12.36 -6.45
N MET A 88 -7.53 12.26 -7.17
CA MET A 88 -6.74 11.04 -7.30
C MET A 88 -6.13 10.56 -5.98
N LEU A 89 -5.62 11.48 -5.14
CA LEU A 89 -5.06 11.11 -3.83
C LEU A 89 -6.16 10.82 -2.80
N MET A 90 -7.33 11.44 -2.95
CA MET A 90 -8.50 11.20 -2.09
C MET A 90 -9.27 9.92 -2.47
N ASP A 91 -9.25 9.51 -3.73
CA ASP A 91 -9.92 8.31 -4.25
C ASP A 91 -8.92 7.47 -5.07
N LEU A 92 -8.12 6.66 -4.37
CA LEU A 92 -7.06 5.87 -4.97
C LEU A 92 -7.67 4.66 -5.67
N ARG A 93 -7.58 4.64 -7.00
CA ARG A 93 -8.13 3.58 -7.83
C ARG A 93 -7.13 2.45 -8.05
N SER A 94 -7.61 1.21 -7.99
CA SER A 94 -6.83 0.06 -8.44
C SER A 94 -6.91 -0.05 -9.95
N THR A 95 -5.82 -0.39 -10.62
CA THR A 95 -5.87 -0.75 -12.05
C THR A 95 -6.70 -2.01 -12.29
N LYS A 96 -6.99 -2.80 -11.24
CA LYS A 96 -7.83 -3.99 -11.28
C LYS A 96 -9.28 -3.73 -10.83
N ASP A 97 -9.75 -2.48 -10.83
CA ASP A 97 -11.10 -2.09 -10.38
C ASP A 97 -12.21 -2.98 -10.97
N ILE A 98 -12.18 -3.23 -12.29
CA ILE A 98 -13.17 -4.09 -12.96
C ILE A 98 -13.17 -5.54 -12.46
N HIS A 99 -12.00 -6.09 -12.12
CA HIS A 99 -11.89 -7.43 -11.56
C HIS A 99 -12.49 -7.44 -10.14
N ARG A 100 -12.15 -6.44 -9.33
CA ARG A 100 -12.62 -6.32 -7.95
C ARG A 100 -14.13 -6.22 -7.84
N ARG A 101 -14.77 -5.49 -8.77
CA ARG A 101 -16.23 -5.36 -8.81
C ARG A 101 -16.97 -6.68 -9.07
N ARG A 102 -16.26 -7.70 -9.57
CA ARG A 102 -16.78 -9.07 -9.79
C ARG A 102 -16.59 -10.00 -8.59
N LEU A 103 -15.94 -9.52 -7.52
CA LEU A 103 -15.77 -10.30 -6.29
C LEU A 103 -17.07 -10.36 -5.51
N LYS A 104 -17.31 -11.48 -4.83
CA LYS A 104 -18.39 -11.58 -3.83
C LYS A 104 -18.23 -10.57 -2.69
N MET A 105 -16.98 -10.22 -2.35
CA MET A 105 -16.66 -9.18 -1.36
C MET A 105 -15.54 -8.28 -1.89
N ASP A 106 -15.88 -7.02 -2.20
CA ASP A 106 -14.87 -6.01 -2.48
C ASP A 106 -14.45 -5.31 -1.17
N MET A 107 -13.15 -5.41 -0.84
CA MET A 107 -12.55 -4.69 0.28
C MET A 107 -12.30 -3.21 -0.02
N SER A 108 -12.52 -2.73 -1.25
CA SER A 108 -12.33 -1.33 -1.60
C SER A 108 -13.57 -0.48 -1.25
N TYR A 109 -13.33 0.78 -0.87
CA TYR A 109 -14.40 1.77 -0.67
C TYR A 109 -14.62 2.65 -1.92
N THR A 110 -14.13 2.22 -3.09
CA THR A 110 -14.06 3.09 -4.27
C THR A 110 -15.32 2.97 -5.13
N TYR A 111 -15.71 4.08 -5.75
CA TYR A 111 -16.78 4.08 -6.75
C TYR A 111 -16.27 3.51 -8.08
N PRO A 112 -17.15 2.89 -8.89
CA PRO A 112 -16.79 2.41 -10.22
C PRO A 112 -16.02 3.46 -11.02
N THR A 113 -15.01 3.00 -11.75
CA THR A 113 -14.21 3.87 -12.60
C THR A 113 -15.08 4.51 -13.67
N LYS A 114 -15.15 5.85 -13.62
CA LYS A 114 -15.83 6.67 -14.62
C LYS A 114 -14.82 7.09 -15.69
N PHE A 115 -15.32 7.34 -16.88
CA PHE A 115 -14.53 7.79 -18.02
C PHE A 115 -15.12 9.11 -18.53
N PHE A 116 -14.25 10.08 -18.74
CA PHE A 116 -14.62 11.41 -19.20
C PHE A 116 -13.80 11.78 -20.43
N MET A 117 -14.48 12.30 -21.45
CA MET A 117 -13.91 12.76 -22.70
C MET A 117 -13.81 14.28 -22.74
N CYS A 118 -12.83 14.76 -23.48
CA CYS A 118 -12.77 16.16 -23.87
C CYS A 118 -13.83 16.46 -24.95
N PRO A 119 -14.67 17.51 -24.80
CA PRO A 119 -15.68 17.86 -25.79
C PRO A 119 -15.11 18.22 -27.17
N THR A 120 -13.89 18.75 -27.21
CA THR A 120 -13.25 19.34 -28.39
C THR A 120 -12.05 18.56 -28.94
N HIS A 121 -11.64 17.47 -28.28
CA HIS A 121 -10.42 16.73 -28.62
C HIS A 121 -10.55 15.25 -28.25
N THR A 122 -9.80 14.35 -28.89
CA THR A 122 -9.86 12.89 -28.68
C THR A 122 -9.14 12.39 -27.41
N GLY A 123 -9.15 13.18 -26.34
CA GLY A 123 -8.53 12.83 -25.06
C GLY A 123 -9.55 12.34 -24.03
N TYR A 124 -9.14 11.40 -23.18
CA TYR A 124 -9.97 10.93 -22.06
C TYR A 124 -9.21 10.91 -20.73
N SER A 125 -9.95 10.87 -19.63
CA SER A 125 -9.44 10.75 -18.25
C SER A 125 -10.46 10.04 -17.36
N ASN A 126 -10.00 9.55 -16.20
CA ASN A 126 -10.88 9.02 -15.15
C ASN A 126 -11.38 10.09 -14.17
N PHE A 127 -10.95 11.35 -14.34
CA PHE A 127 -11.36 12.47 -13.50
C PHE A 127 -11.93 13.60 -14.34
N ASN A 128 -13.15 14.04 -14.01
CA ASN A 128 -13.86 15.09 -14.75
C ASN A 128 -13.21 16.49 -14.64
N SER A 129 -12.30 16.66 -13.68
CA SER A 129 -11.52 17.87 -13.44
C SER A 129 -10.18 17.88 -14.19
N THR A 130 -9.90 16.85 -15.00
CA THR A 130 -8.67 16.79 -15.80
C THR A 130 -8.75 17.77 -16.96
N ARG A 131 -7.68 18.54 -17.17
CA ARG A 131 -7.56 19.44 -18.31
C ARG A 131 -6.94 18.70 -19.50
N CYS A 132 -7.59 18.80 -20.65
CA CYS A 132 -7.10 18.26 -21.92
C CYS A 132 -6.00 19.14 -22.50
N ARG A 133 -5.22 18.60 -23.46
CA ARG A 133 -4.15 19.34 -24.16
C ARG A 133 -4.68 20.57 -24.91
N CYS A 134 -5.93 20.54 -25.37
CA CYS A 134 -6.59 21.70 -25.99
C CYS A 134 -6.95 22.82 -24.99
N GLY A 135 -6.88 22.55 -23.68
CA GLY A 135 -7.21 23.49 -22.61
C GLY A 135 -8.58 23.26 -21.98
N ASP A 136 -9.49 22.50 -22.60
CA ASP A 136 -10.81 22.24 -22.03
C ASP A 136 -10.80 21.21 -20.91
N LEU A 137 -11.79 21.26 -20.02
CA LEU A 137 -12.01 20.24 -19.01
C LEU A 137 -12.69 19.02 -19.63
N MET A 138 -12.26 17.82 -19.22
CA MET A 138 -12.88 16.57 -19.63
C MET A 138 -14.14 16.32 -18.81
N THR A 139 -15.23 17.01 -19.12
CA THR A 139 -16.49 16.92 -18.35
C THR A 139 -17.50 15.95 -18.92
N SER A 140 -17.36 15.57 -20.20
CA SER A 140 -18.33 14.71 -20.88
C SER A 140 -18.14 13.26 -20.46
N GLN A 141 -19.02 12.75 -19.59
CA GLN A 141 -18.96 11.37 -19.14
C GLN A 141 -19.38 10.41 -20.25
N ILE A 142 -18.58 9.37 -20.48
CA ILE A 142 -18.92 8.27 -21.37
C ILE A 142 -19.18 6.99 -20.56
N LEU A 143 -20.14 6.20 -21.02
CA LEU A 143 -20.39 4.86 -20.50
C LEU A 143 -19.61 3.88 -21.36
N VAL A 144 -18.62 3.25 -20.76
CA VAL A 144 -17.88 2.14 -21.39
C VAL A 144 -18.46 0.85 -20.83
N PRO A 145 -19.09 -0.01 -21.65
CA PRO A 145 -19.56 -1.33 -21.22
C PRO A 145 -18.43 -2.10 -20.53
N GLU A 146 -18.77 -2.93 -19.54
CA GLU A 146 -17.74 -3.66 -18.78
C GLU A 146 -16.96 -4.65 -19.64
N GLU A 147 -17.65 -5.22 -20.64
CA GLU A 147 -17.12 -6.20 -21.59
C GLU A 147 -16.01 -5.60 -22.45
N GLU A 148 -16.08 -4.30 -22.76
CA GLU A 148 -15.08 -3.59 -23.56
C GLU A 148 -13.85 -3.18 -22.73
N GLN A 149 -13.94 -3.21 -21.40
CA GLN A 149 -12.83 -2.83 -20.51
C GLN A 149 -11.82 -3.98 -20.32
N VAL A 150 -12.15 -5.20 -20.76
CA VAL A 150 -11.39 -6.42 -20.48
C VAL A 150 -11.08 -7.15 -21.77
N LYS A 151 -9.90 -7.78 -21.86
CA LYS A 151 -9.51 -8.56 -23.06
C LYS A 151 -10.10 -9.95 -23.06
N GLU A 152 -10.46 -10.45 -21.89
CA GLU A 152 -10.92 -11.81 -21.65
C GLU A 152 -12.10 -11.79 -20.67
N VAL A 153 -12.93 -12.83 -20.71
CA VAL A 153 -14.02 -13.02 -19.74
C VAL A 153 -13.42 -13.23 -18.34
N ILE A 154 -13.90 -12.46 -17.36
CA ILE A 154 -13.45 -12.53 -15.96
C ILE A 154 -14.53 -13.17 -15.11
N GLY A 155 -14.15 -14.20 -14.34
CA GLY A 155 -14.99 -14.85 -13.35
C GLY A 155 -16.14 -15.64 -14.00
N ASN A 156 -15.86 -16.88 -14.39
CA ASN A 156 -16.86 -17.83 -14.84
C ASN A 156 -16.91 -19.05 -13.89
N ASN A 157 -17.74 -20.06 -14.18
CA ASN A 157 -17.86 -21.23 -13.31
C ASN A 157 -16.62 -22.15 -13.35
N GLU A 158 -15.70 -21.94 -14.29
CA GLU A 158 -14.48 -22.75 -14.45
C GLU A 158 -13.24 -22.07 -13.85
N ASP A 159 -13.19 -20.73 -13.93
CA ASP A 159 -12.10 -19.86 -13.50
C ASP A 159 -12.65 -18.71 -12.65
N GLY A 160 -11.94 -18.38 -11.58
CA GLY A 160 -12.23 -17.23 -10.74
C GLY A 160 -11.83 -15.88 -11.33
N VAL A 161 -12.00 -14.86 -10.52
CA VAL A 161 -11.64 -13.48 -10.87
C VAL A 161 -10.11 -13.33 -10.92
N PHE A 162 -9.40 -13.94 -9.96
CA PHE A 162 -7.95 -13.90 -9.80
C PHE A 162 -7.31 -15.29 -9.76
N VAL A 163 -8.09 -16.37 -9.74
CA VAL A 163 -7.58 -17.75 -9.79
C VAL A 163 -8.01 -18.52 -11.03
N ASN A 164 -7.14 -19.44 -11.44
CA ASN A 164 -7.52 -20.54 -12.33
C ASN A 164 -7.87 -21.76 -11.46
N CYS A 165 -8.82 -22.60 -11.89
CA CYS A 165 -9.16 -23.92 -11.33
C CYS A 165 -10.42 -24.03 -10.45
N ARG A 166 -11.07 -25.19 -10.62
CA ARG A 166 -12.40 -25.58 -10.15
C ARG A 166 -12.42 -25.87 -8.64
N SER A 167 -13.27 -25.11 -7.95
CA SER A 167 -13.89 -25.31 -6.64
C SER A 167 -13.09 -25.02 -5.36
N SER A 168 -11.93 -25.64 -5.08
CA SER A 168 -11.29 -25.48 -3.75
C SER A 168 -9.76 -25.41 -3.72
N PHE A 169 -9.26 -24.73 -2.70
CA PHE A 169 -7.86 -24.39 -2.50
C PHE A 169 -7.40 -24.70 -1.08
N ILE A 170 -6.12 -25.00 -0.95
CA ILE A 170 -5.40 -25.11 0.33
C ILE A 170 -4.65 -23.80 0.54
N ILE A 171 -4.80 -23.22 1.72
CA ILE A 171 -4.13 -22.01 2.18
C ILE A 171 -3.32 -22.36 3.42
N THR A 172 -1.99 -22.25 3.34
CA THR A 172 -1.15 -22.47 4.53
C THR A 172 -1.22 -21.28 5.48
N ASP A 173 -0.78 -21.44 6.73
CA ASP A 173 -0.72 -20.34 7.72
C ASP A 173 0.08 -19.13 7.22
N GLU A 174 1.05 -19.38 6.35
CA GLU A 174 1.91 -18.39 5.72
C GLU A 174 1.32 -17.80 4.43
N LEU A 175 0.04 -18.08 4.16
CA LEU A 175 -0.75 -17.65 3.00
C LEU A 175 -0.20 -18.09 1.64
N LYS A 176 0.44 -19.26 1.57
CA LYS A 176 0.67 -19.91 0.28
C LYS A 176 -0.62 -20.59 -0.14
N VAL A 177 -1.09 -20.29 -1.36
CA VAL A 177 -2.32 -20.84 -1.92
C VAL A 177 -1.99 -21.83 -3.02
N THR A 178 -2.59 -23.01 -2.96
CA THR A 178 -2.44 -24.07 -3.97
C THR A 178 -3.78 -24.75 -4.21
N SER A 179 -3.99 -25.33 -5.39
CA SER A 179 -5.19 -26.13 -5.68
C SER A 179 -5.32 -27.29 -4.69
N ASN A 180 -6.55 -27.58 -4.27
CA ASN A 180 -6.80 -28.68 -3.35
C ASN A 180 -6.63 -30.02 -4.06
N SER A 181 -5.75 -30.87 -3.54
CA SER A 181 -5.63 -32.27 -3.93
C SER A 181 -5.03 -33.04 -2.76
N ILE A 182 -5.42 -34.30 -2.62
CA ILE A 182 -4.95 -35.14 -1.51
C ILE A 182 -3.42 -35.24 -1.47
N GLY A 183 -2.76 -35.32 -2.64
CA GLY A 183 -1.30 -35.37 -2.73
C GLY A 183 -0.64 -34.08 -2.27
N VAL A 184 -1.19 -32.92 -2.64
CA VAL A 184 -0.69 -31.61 -2.16
C VAL A 184 -0.93 -31.45 -0.67
N LEU A 185 -2.08 -31.88 -0.17
CA LEU A 185 -2.43 -31.77 1.24
C LEU A 185 -1.50 -32.61 2.10
N MET A 186 -1.30 -33.89 1.75
CA MET A 186 -0.33 -34.76 2.43
C MET A 186 1.09 -34.20 2.38
N LYS A 187 1.49 -33.59 1.26
CA LYS A 187 2.78 -32.91 1.16
C LYS A 187 2.89 -31.74 2.14
N VAL A 188 1.87 -30.87 2.21
CA VAL A 188 1.85 -29.72 3.13
C VAL A 188 1.90 -30.17 4.59
N LEU A 189 1.25 -31.27 4.94
CA LEU A 189 1.29 -31.86 6.28
C LEU A 189 2.69 -32.41 6.61
N ASN A 190 3.25 -33.23 5.71
CA ASN A 190 4.58 -33.81 5.86
C ASN A 190 5.67 -32.73 5.97
N ASP A 191 5.61 -31.70 5.11
CA ASP A 191 6.54 -30.55 5.14
C ASP A 191 6.49 -29.80 6.48
N GLN A 192 5.37 -29.89 7.21
CA GLN A 192 5.18 -29.30 8.54
C GLN A 192 5.38 -30.30 9.70
N GLY A 193 5.74 -31.54 9.41
CA GLY A 193 6.04 -32.59 10.39
C GLY A 193 4.85 -33.38 10.91
N TYR A 194 3.71 -33.37 10.20
CA TYR A 194 2.53 -34.16 10.54
C TYR A 194 2.44 -35.42 9.66
N ALA A 195 2.17 -36.58 10.26
CA ALA A 195 1.99 -37.85 9.52
C ALA A 195 0.62 -37.96 8.81
N GLY A 196 -0.32 -37.07 9.15
CA GLY A 196 -1.67 -37.04 8.63
C GLY A 196 -2.55 -36.08 9.44
N PHE A 197 -3.86 -36.32 9.43
CA PHE A 197 -4.85 -35.48 10.12
C PHE A 197 -5.19 -35.94 11.54
N SER A 198 -4.68 -37.08 12.00
CA SER A 198 -5.06 -37.66 13.31
C SER A 198 -4.85 -36.71 14.48
N ASP A 199 -3.83 -35.86 14.38
CA ASP A 199 -3.43 -34.93 15.44
C ASP A 199 -4.03 -33.52 15.23
N LEU A 200 -4.89 -33.36 14.20
CA LEU A 200 -5.46 -32.09 13.80
C LEU A 200 -6.97 -32.09 14.01
N LYS A 201 -7.46 -30.98 14.55
CA LYS A 201 -8.89 -30.72 14.68
C LYS A 201 -9.40 -29.97 13.46
N GLU A 202 -10.42 -30.54 12.82
CA GLU A 202 -11.19 -29.82 11.81
C GLU A 202 -12.17 -28.83 12.47
N THR A 203 -12.15 -27.57 12.05
CA THR A 203 -13.08 -26.54 12.51
C THR A 203 -13.58 -25.72 11.34
N LEU A 204 -14.90 -25.62 11.18
CA LEU A 204 -15.53 -24.76 10.18
C LEU A 204 -15.74 -23.36 10.77
N ILE A 205 -15.35 -22.33 10.01
CA ILE A 205 -15.54 -20.93 10.40
C ILE A 205 -16.21 -20.14 9.28
N ASP A 206 -16.99 -19.13 9.68
CA ASP A 206 -17.48 -18.09 8.79
C ASP A 206 -16.54 -16.90 8.81
N VAL A 207 -16.08 -16.48 7.63
CA VAL A 207 -15.16 -15.36 7.44
C VAL A 207 -15.90 -14.24 6.73
N GLY A 208 -16.13 -13.13 7.43
CA GLY A 208 -16.73 -11.92 6.90
C GLY A 208 -15.69 -10.80 6.69
N PHE A 209 -16.20 -9.59 6.48
CA PHE A 209 -15.39 -8.42 6.17
C PHE A 209 -14.35 -8.10 7.25
N GLU A 210 -14.74 -8.15 8.54
CA GLU A 210 -13.84 -7.84 9.65
C GLU A 210 -12.75 -8.90 9.83
N GLU A 211 -13.05 -10.17 9.55
CA GLU A 211 -12.04 -11.23 9.55
C GLU A 211 -11.05 -11.07 8.39
N VAL A 212 -11.51 -10.74 7.18
CA VAL A 212 -10.62 -10.42 6.03
C VAL A 212 -9.77 -9.19 6.32
N ARG A 213 -10.36 -8.15 6.93
CA ARG A 213 -9.66 -6.94 7.38
C ARG A 213 -8.61 -7.24 8.45
N THR A 214 -8.90 -8.16 9.37
CA THR A 214 -7.92 -8.66 10.35
C THR A 214 -6.79 -9.38 9.64
N LEU A 215 -7.10 -10.27 8.69
CA LEU A 215 -6.12 -11.00 7.89
C LEU A 215 -5.21 -10.05 7.08
N LEU A 216 -5.77 -8.96 6.53
CA LEU A 216 -5.02 -7.89 5.87
C LEU A 216 -4.01 -7.24 6.83
N GLY A 217 -4.38 -7.00 8.08
CA GLY A 217 -3.45 -6.51 9.12
C GLY A 217 -2.35 -7.52 9.46
N CYS A 218 -2.67 -8.82 9.44
CA CYS A 218 -1.71 -9.90 9.64
C CYS A 218 -0.62 -9.93 8.56
N LEU A 219 -0.90 -9.50 7.32
CA LEU A 219 0.09 -9.45 6.23
C LEU A 219 1.34 -8.63 6.56
N PHE A 220 1.19 -7.62 7.43
CA PHE A 220 2.26 -6.70 7.82
C PHE A 220 2.90 -7.06 9.17
N THR A 221 2.24 -7.90 9.96
CA THR A 221 2.58 -8.12 11.38
C THR A 221 2.95 -9.56 11.72
N SER A 222 2.54 -10.54 10.92
CA SER A 222 2.72 -11.96 11.25
C SER A 222 3.18 -12.80 10.05
N GLU A 223 3.94 -13.83 10.37
CA GLU A 223 4.28 -14.94 9.46
C GLU A 223 3.27 -16.09 9.51
N ALA A 224 2.47 -16.13 10.58
CA ALA A 224 1.43 -17.12 10.85
C ALA A 224 0.08 -16.39 10.80
N ALA A 225 -0.32 -15.99 9.59
CA ALA A 225 -1.41 -15.04 9.38
C ALA A 225 -2.78 -15.65 9.71
N LEU A 226 -3.02 -16.93 9.37
CA LEU A 226 -4.28 -17.60 9.68
C LEU A 226 -4.41 -17.83 11.19
N THR A 227 -3.33 -18.27 11.85
CA THR A 227 -3.26 -18.45 13.29
C THR A 227 -3.54 -17.13 14.02
N CYS A 228 -2.89 -16.05 13.60
CA CYS A 228 -3.13 -14.71 14.16
C CYS A 228 -4.58 -14.24 13.97
N ALA A 229 -5.12 -14.39 12.76
CA ALA A 229 -6.45 -13.88 12.42
C ALA A 229 -7.57 -14.68 13.10
N PHE A 230 -7.47 -16.01 13.11
CA PHE A 230 -8.59 -16.88 13.49
C PHE A 230 -8.48 -17.47 14.90
N LEU A 231 -7.26 -17.65 15.44
CA LEU A 231 -7.07 -18.11 16.82
C LEU A 231 -6.82 -16.96 17.80
N LYS A 232 -6.86 -15.70 17.31
CA LYS A 232 -6.70 -14.46 18.11
C LYS A 232 -5.43 -14.45 18.97
N LYS A 233 -4.38 -15.17 18.54
CA LYS A 233 -3.04 -15.06 19.14
C LYS A 233 -2.48 -13.66 18.90
N THR A 234 -1.82 -13.09 19.91
CA THR A 234 -1.11 -11.82 19.79
C THR A 234 -0.02 -11.93 18.74
N CYS A 235 -0.17 -11.21 17.62
CA CYS A 235 0.91 -11.09 16.65
C CYS A 235 2.01 -10.23 17.27
N MET A 236 3.21 -10.80 17.42
CA MET A 236 4.38 -10.06 17.88
C MET A 236 4.75 -9.02 16.83
N THR A 237 4.64 -7.73 17.17
CA THR A 237 5.13 -6.63 16.34
C THR A 237 6.61 -6.86 16.09
N ARG A 238 7.01 -7.11 14.84
CA ARG A 238 8.42 -7.34 14.53
C ARG A 238 9.22 -6.09 14.85
N ASN A 239 10.17 -6.22 15.78
CA ASN A 239 11.31 -5.32 15.85
C ASN A 239 12.26 -5.69 14.70
N LEU A 240 12.01 -5.12 13.52
CA LEU A 240 12.85 -5.37 12.35
C LEU A 240 14.22 -4.69 12.50
N ARG A 241 15.26 -5.46 12.19
CA ARG A 241 16.65 -5.01 12.09
C ARG A 241 16.79 -3.97 10.98
N MET A 242 17.86 -3.17 11.05
CA MET A 242 18.13 -2.10 10.09
C MET A 242 18.05 -2.61 8.65
N LEU A 243 17.32 -1.88 7.81
CA LEU A 243 17.18 -2.19 6.40
C LEU A 243 18.50 -1.88 5.70
N TYR A 244 19.14 -2.90 5.13
CA TYR A 244 20.28 -2.68 4.25
C TYR A 244 19.82 -1.97 2.97
N PRO A 245 20.59 -0.98 2.48
CA PRO A 245 20.20 -0.24 1.29
C PRO A 245 20.21 -1.17 0.07
N PRO A 246 19.24 -1.05 -0.86
CA PRO A 246 19.25 -1.83 -2.08
C PRO A 246 20.45 -1.48 -2.98
N THR A 247 21.04 -2.48 -3.64
CA THR A 247 22.09 -2.31 -4.63
C THR A 247 21.49 -1.87 -5.97
N MET A 248 21.43 -0.56 -6.22
CA MET A 248 20.95 0.01 -7.50
C MET A 248 21.80 1.22 -7.94
N LYS A 249 21.70 1.60 -9.23
CA LYS A 249 22.33 2.82 -9.75
C LYS A 249 21.71 4.06 -9.08
N ASN A 250 22.55 4.87 -8.44
CA ASN A 250 22.14 6.11 -7.77
C ASN A 250 21.79 7.20 -8.78
N VAL A 251 20.50 7.32 -9.11
CA VAL A 251 19.95 8.48 -9.83
C VAL A 251 19.37 9.44 -8.80
N LYS A 252 19.97 10.62 -8.68
CA LYS A 252 19.51 11.69 -7.77
C LYS A 252 18.07 12.08 -8.13
N VAL A 253 17.21 12.13 -7.11
CA VAL A 253 15.80 12.55 -7.23
C VAL A 253 15.65 13.98 -6.72
N CYS A 254 16.05 14.26 -5.47
CA CYS A 254 15.90 15.59 -4.87
C CYS A 254 16.93 15.82 -3.76
N SER A 255 16.95 17.04 -3.20
CA SER A 255 17.72 17.38 -2.00
C SER A 255 16.78 17.82 -0.90
N VAL A 256 17.07 17.42 0.34
CA VAL A 256 16.27 17.72 1.54
C VAL A 256 17.19 18.16 2.66
N GLU A 257 16.72 19.04 3.54
CA GLU A 257 17.43 19.40 4.78
C GLU A 257 16.76 18.66 5.95
N VAL A 258 17.52 17.80 6.63
CA VAL A 258 16.99 17.01 7.76
C VAL A 258 17.48 17.59 9.08
N TYR A 259 16.58 17.62 10.07
CA TYR A 259 16.89 18.08 11.42
C TYR A 259 16.92 16.86 12.36
N VAL A 260 18.09 16.62 12.95
CA VAL A 260 18.40 15.46 13.77
C VAL A 260 18.59 15.89 15.21
N ARG A 261 17.98 15.16 16.15
CA ARG A 261 18.18 15.39 17.57
C ARG A 261 19.55 14.87 18.00
N LYS A 262 20.36 15.72 18.64
CA LYS A 262 21.72 15.40 19.11
C LYS A 262 21.75 14.21 20.08
N LEU A 263 20.75 14.12 20.97
CA LEU A 263 20.70 13.13 22.04
C LEU A 263 20.68 11.68 21.55
N ASP A 264 19.87 11.37 20.53
CA ASP A 264 19.61 10.00 20.08
C ASP A 264 19.79 9.79 18.58
N GLY A 265 20.26 10.80 17.85
CA GLY A 265 20.51 10.75 16.42
C GLY A 265 19.24 10.56 15.58
N LYS A 266 18.05 10.76 16.14
CA LYS A 266 16.80 10.59 15.40
C LYS A 266 16.46 11.83 14.59
N ILE A 267 16.09 11.64 13.33
CA ILE A 267 15.44 12.67 12.52
C ILE A 267 14.11 13.03 13.19
N LEU A 268 13.89 14.32 13.42
CA LEU A 268 12.60 14.84 13.87
C LEU A 268 11.72 15.19 12.66
N TYR A 269 12.29 15.97 11.74
CA TYR A 269 11.62 16.36 10.51
C TYR A 269 12.64 16.69 9.40
N ALA A 270 12.14 16.82 8.18
CA ALA A 270 12.87 17.27 7.03
C ALA A 270 12.16 18.46 6.37
N GLU A 271 12.91 19.48 5.99
CA GLU A 271 12.46 20.55 5.11
C GLU A 271 12.75 20.18 3.66
N CYS A 272 11.73 20.31 2.81
CA CYS A 272 11.81 19.84 1.43
C CYS A 272 10.87 20.60 0.49
N ASN A 273 11.11 20.44 -0.81
CA ASN A 273 10.24 20.94 -1.85
C ASN A 273 9.21 19.88 -2.28
N GLY A 274 8.27 20.29 -3.14
CA GLY A 274 7.24 19.44 -3.73
C GLY A 274 7.75 18.11 -4.31
N ASP A 275 8.94 18.06 -4.92
CA ASP A 275 9.47 16.83 -5.55
C ASP A 275 9.63 15.65 -4.57
N PHE A 276 10.07 15.94 -3.34
CA PHE A 276 10.19 14.91 -2.31
C PHE A 276 8.81 14.47 -1.82
N VAL A 277 7.91 15.43 -1.61
CA VAL A 277 6.52 15.16 -1.22
C VAL A 277 5.80 14.33 -2.28
N ASP A 278 5.98 14.62 -3.56
CA ASP A 278 5.43 13.86 -4.68
C ASP A 278 5.90 12.40 -4.66
N SER A 279 7.18 12.20 -4.33
CA SER A 279 7.76 10.87 -4.15
C SER A 279 7.11 10.13 -2.98
N LEU A 280 6.88 10.79 -1.84
CA LEU A 280 6.19 10.18 -0.70
C LEU A 280 4.71 9.89 -0.99
N LEU A 281 4.00 10.81 -1.65
CA LEU A 281 2.60 10.63 -2.02
C LEU A 281 2.42 9.51 -3.06
N SER A 282 3.43 9.26 -3.90
CA SER A 282 3.41 8.11 -4.80
C SER A 282 3.30 6.76 -4.07
N PHE A 283 3.76 6.68 -2.80
CA PHE A 283 3.63 5.47 -2.00
C PHE A 283 2.17 5.07 -1.78
N LEU A 284 1.26 6.04 -1.65
CA LEU A 284 -0.17 5.78 -1.48
C LEU A 284 -0.80 5.08 -2.69
N VAL A 285 -0.29 5.40 -3.89
CA VAL A 285 -0.84 4.94 -5.18
C VAL A 285 -0.38 3.53 -5.52
N HIS A 286 0.78 3.11 -5.03
CA HIS A 286 1.33 1.80 -5.35
C HIS A 286 0.46 0.68 -4.77
N PRO A 287 0.11 -0.36 -5.57
CA PRO A 287 -0.58 -1.53 -5.04
C PRO A 287 0.34 -2.29 -4.08
N LEU A 288 -0.26 -3.01 -3.13
CA LEU A 288 0.47 -3.83 -2.14
C LEU A 288 1.48 -4.79 -2.80
N GLU A 289 1.13 -5.39 -3.94
CA GLU A 289 2.03 -6.25 -4.70
C GLU A 289 3.34 -5.53 -5.09
N LEU A 290 3.24 -4.32 -5.63
CA LEU A 290 4.39 -3.52 -6.04
C LEU A 290 5.19 -3.03 -4.83
N ALA A 291 4.51 -2.58 -3.77
CA ALA A 291 5.16 -2.19 -2.52
C ALA A 291 5.98 -3.35 -1.93
N SER A 292 5.45 -4.58 -2.03
CA SER A 292 6.16 -5.80 -1.61
C SER A 292 7.34 -6.15 -2.52
N ALA A 293 7.22 -5.95 -3.83
CA ALA A 293 8.30 -6.21 -4.78
C ALA A 293 9.49 -5.27 -4.57
N LEU A 294 9.23 -4.02 -4.17
CA LEU A 294 10.28 -3.04 -3.83
C LEU A 294 10.95 -3.34 -2.49
N SER A 295 10.36 -4.19 -1.64
CA SER A 295 11.01 -4.74 -0.47
C SER A 295 11.86 -5.94 -0.89
N ASN A 296 13.19 -5.89 -0.77
CA ASN A 296 14.07 -7.05 -1.05
C ASN A 296 14.29 -7.93 0.20
N ASP A 297 13.77 -7.52 1.36
CA ASP A 297 13.95 -8.25 2.61
C ASP A 297 12.92 -9.38 2.71
N ASN A 298 13.38 -10.63 2.63
CA ASN A 298 12.56 -11.84 2.64
C ASN A 298 11.66 -11.97 3.87
N THR A 299 11.95 -11.24 4.95
CA THR A 299 11.21 -11.37 6.21
C THR A 299 9.92 -10.54 6.22
N VAL A 300 9.99 -9.26 5.87
CA VAL A 300 8.96 -8.25 6.24
C VAL A 300 7.55 -8.51 5.68
N LEU A 301 7.43 -9.03 4.46
CA LEU A 301 6.14 -9.25 3.77
C LEU A 301 6.04 -10.68 3.25
N ARG A 302 6.45 -11.66 4.06
CA ARG A 302 6.52 -13.06 3.66
C ARG A 302 5.18 -13.61 3.17
N CYS A 303 4.10 -13.37 3.93
CA CYS A 303 2.74 -13.76 3.55
C CYS A 303 2.31 -13.14 2.21
N VAL A 304 2.60 -11.86 1.99
CA VAL A 304 2.32 -11.17 0.71
C VAL A 304 3.07 -11.81 -0.44
N ARG A 305 4.36 -12.16 -0.25
CA ARG A 305 5.15 -12.85 -1.29
C ARG A 305 4.66 -14.26 -1.57
N ASN A 306 4.23 -15.00 -0.55
CA ASN A 306 3.64 -16.33 -0.71
C ASN A 306 2.35 -16.25 -1.52
N LEU A 307 1.50 -15.26 -1.27
CA LEU A 307 0.33 -14.97 -2.10
C LEU A 307 0.73 -14.66 -3.55
N ILE A 308 1.70 -13.76 -3.77
CA ILE A 308 2.18 -13.39 -5.11
C ILE A 308 2.71 -14.60 -5.89
N ARG A 309 3.42 -15.52 -5.22
CA ARG A 309 4.05 -16.72 -5.80
C ARG A 309 3.11 -17.93 -5.89
N SER A 310 1.85 -17.78 -5.50
CA SER A 310 0.89 -18.88 -5.52
C SER A 310 0.59 -19.31 -6.96
N PRO A 311 0.72 -20.61 -7.31
CA PRO A 311 0.62 -21.09 -8.68
C PRO A 311 -0.79 -20.98 -9.28
N CYS A 312 -1.81 -20.77 -8.45
CA CYS A 312 -3.19 -20.63 -8.89
C CYS A 312 -3.53 -19.24 -9.44
N ARG A 313 -2.62 -18.26 -9.38
CA ARG A 313 -2.89 -16.89 -9.84
C ARG A 313 -3.11 -16.83 -11.35
N ARG A 314 -4.20 -16.21 -11.74
CA ARG A 314 -4.47 -15.84 -13.13
C ARG A 314 -3.74 -14.55 -13.49
N ALA A 315 -3.10 -14.53 -14.66
CA ALA A 315 -2.61 -13.29 -15.24
C ALA A 315 -3.80 -12.46 -15.70
N ALA A 316 -4.10 -11.38 -14.99
CA ALA A 316 -5.19 -10.49 -15.35
C ALA A 316 -4.75 -9.55 -16.50
N SER A 317 -5.33 -9.70 -17.69
CA SER A 317 -5.12 -8.82 -18.84
C SER A 317 -6.24 -7.77 -18.90
N ILE A 318 -5.87 -6.48 -18.95
CA ILE A 318 -6.82 -5.36 -19.11
C ILE A 318 -6.49 -4.69 -20.43
N VAL A 319 -7.48 -4.08 -21.07
CA VAL A 319 -7.23 -3.21 -22.22
C VAL A 319 -6.35 -2.06 -21.75
N SER A 320 -5.14 -1.97 -22.28
CA SER A 320 -4.24 -0.85 -21.98
C SER A 320 -4.84 0.39 -22.62
N LEU A 321 -5.43 1.24 -21.80
CA LEU A 321 -5.86 2.57 -22.19
C LEU A 321 -4.92 3.55 -21.46
N ASP A 322 -4.37 4.52 -22.19
CA ASP A 322 -3.48 5.54 -21.63
C ASP A 322 -4.29 6.82 -21.33
N PRO A 323 -4.82 6.99 -20.10
CA PRO A 323 -5.57 8.18 -19.76
C PRO A 323 -4.63 9.37 -19.75
N ASN A 324 -5.16 10.56 -20.02
CA ASN A 324 -4.36 11.77 -19.83
C ASN A 324 -3.90 11.87 -18.39
N ASN A 325 -2.58 12.01 -18.21
CA ASN A 325 -1.98 12.08 -16.89
C ASN A 325 -2.45 13.37 -16.18
N PRO A 326 -3.20 13.25 -15.06
CA PRO A 326 -3.77 14.41 -14.36
C PRO A 326 -2.70 15.34 -13.74
N LYS A 327 -1.44 14.89 -13.70
CA LYS A 327 -0.29 15.68 -13.25
C LYS A 327 0.25 16.67 -14.31
N ILE A 328 -0.21 16.60 -15.57
CA ILE A 328 0.32 17.42 -16.68
C ILE A 328 -0.57 18.65 -16.91
N LYS A 329 0.04 19.85 -17.06
CA LYS A 329 -0.65 21.07 -17.50
C LYS A 329 -0.82 21.14 -19.02
N SER A 330 -1.90 21.73 -19.53
CA SER A 330 -2.02 22.03 -20.96
C SER A 330 -1.06 23.15 -21.36
N GLY A 331 -0.36 22.98 -22.49
CA GLY A 331 0.50 24.00 -23.10
C GLY A 331 1.98 24.00 -22.69
N THR A 332 2.44 23.08 -21.83
CA THR A 332 3.89 22.93 -21.53
C THR A 332 4.52 21.83 -22.38
N SER A 333 5.45 22.21 -23.27
CA SER A 333 6.25 21.30 -24.11
C SER A 333 7.48 20.70 -23.43
N SER A 334 7.72 20.99 -22.13
CA SER A 334 8.83 20.43 -21.38
C SER A 334 8.34 19.62 -20.18
N GLY A 335 8.86 18.41 -20.03
CA GLY A 335 8.53 17.43 -18.97
C GLY A 335 8.95 17.83 -17.55
N CYS A 336 8.89 19.13 -17.22
CA CYS A 336 9.39 19.67 -15.96
C CYS A 336 8.26 19.89 -14.92
N GLY A 337 7.00 19.56 -15.19
CA GLY A 337 5.88 19.83 -14.27
C GLY A 337 5.02 18.61 -13.95
N THR A 338 5.61 17.47 -13.58
CA THR A 338 4.89 16.18 -13.48
C THR A 338 4.65 15.72 -12.04
N GLY A 339 4.24 16.65 -11.17
CA GLY A 339 4.07 16.45 -9.72
C GLY A 339 2.62 16.49 -9.26
N PHE A 340 2.36 16.05 -8.03
CA PHE A 340 1.09 16.34 -7.36
C PHE A 340 1.10 17.74 -6.75
N MET A 341 2.25 18.18 -6.23
CA MET A 341 2.39 19.46 -5.53
C MET A 341 2.73 20.61 -6.48
N LYS A 342 2.28 21.81 -6.14
CA LYS A 342 2.70 23.02 -6.84
C LYS A 342 4.19 23.27 -6.66
N LYS A 343 4.84 23.63 -7.77
CA LYS A 343 6.24 24.07 -7.78
C LYS A 343 6.49 25.21 -6.78
N ASN A 344 7.71 25.24 -6.23
CA ASN A 344 8.19 26.24 -5.28
C ASN A 344 7.46 26.28 -3.92
N THR A 345 6.61 25.29 -3.64
CA THR A 345 6.05 25.10 -2.30
C THR A 345 7.05 24.35 -1.43
N LYS A 346 7.32 24.88 -0.23
CA LYS A 346 8.12 24.22 0.80
C LYS A 346 7.23 23.46 1.78
N PHE A 347 7.71 22.33 2.25
CA PHE A 347 7.01 21.44 3.17
C PHE A 347 7.95 20.98 4.28
N ILE A 348 7.34 20.70 5.43
CA ILE A 348 7.96 19.98 6.54
C ILE A 348 7.40 18.55 6.51
N VAL A 349 8.28 17.57 6.59
CA VAL A 349 7.95 16.15 6.66
C VAL A 349 8.47 15.58 7.97
N SER A 350 7.58 15.19 8.87
CA SER A 350 7.94 14.54 10.13
C SER A 350 8.51 13.14 9.91
N ASN A 351 9.21 12.59 10.90
CA ASN A 351 9.79 11.24 10.83
C ASN A 351 8.77 10.12 10.53
N ASP A 352 7.51 10.33 10.93
CA ASP A 352 6.37 9.45 10.67
C ASP A 352 5.65 9.75 9.34
N LEU A 353 6.30 10.49 8.44
CA LEU A 353 5.82 10.95 7.14
C LEU A 353 4.58 11.86 7.17
N THR A 354 4.29 12.49 8.31
CA THR A 354 3.30 13.58 8.34
C THR A 354 3.84 14.77 7.55
N ILE A 355 3.15 15.15 6.47
CA ILE A 355 3.46 16.30 5.62
C ILE A 355 2.64 17.51 6.09
N THR A 356 3.32 18.64 6.26
CA THR A 356 2.70 19.94 6.54
C THR A 356 3.34 21.02 5.66
N PRO A 357 2.55 21.87 4.97
CA PRO A 357 3.08 23.03 4.26
C PRO A 357 3.88 23.94 5.19
N MET A 358 5.01 24.46 4.72
CA MET A 358 5.89 25.30 5.52
C MET A 358 5.39 26.75 5.51
N THR A 359 4.93 27.20 6.67
CA THR A 359 4.67 28.63 7.00
C THR A 359 5.56 29.04 8.18
N THR A 360 5.81 30.32 8.38
CA THR A 360 6.64 30.82 9.50
C THR A 360 6.13 30.39 10.89
N SER A 361 4.83 30.14 11.05
CA SER A 361 4.23 29.63 12.29
C SER A 361 4.30 28.10 12.46
N SER A 362 4.56 27.35 11.38
CA SER A 362 4.52 25.88 11.39
C SER A 362 5.76 25.24 12.04
N THR A 363 6.96 25.78 11.79
CA THR A 363 8.22 25.30 12.37
C THR A 363 8.27 25.53 13.88
N THR A 364 7.92 26.74 14.33
CA THR A 364 7.86 27.11 15.75
C THR A 364 6.80 26.30 16.51
N GLY A 365 5.62 26.08 15.90
CA GLY A 365 4.58 25.22 16.44
C GLY A 365 5.00 23.75 16.57
N LEU A 366 5.74 23.22 15.57
CA LEU A 366 6.25 21.86 15.60
C LEU A 366 7.28 21.66 16.72
N LEU A 367 8.24 22.57 16.86
CA LEU A 367 9.26 22.51 17.91
C LEU A 367 8.64 22.57 19.31
N LYS A 368 7.66 23.47 19.50
CA LYS A 368 6.89 23.55 20.74
C LYS A 368 6.13 22.26 21.04
N LYS A 369 5.52 21.63 20.03
CA LYS A 369 4.82 20.34 20.17
C LYS A 369 5.78 19.20 20.52
N LEU A 370 6.99 19.22 19.97
CA LEU A 370 8.01 18.21 20.22
C LEU A 370 8.77 18.44 21.53
N GLN A 371 8.60 19.59 22.19
CA GLN A 371 9.32 20.00 23.40
C GLN A 371 10.85 19.93 23.21
N VAL A 372 11.34 20.41 22.07
CA VAL A 372 12.78 20.42 21.75
C VAL A 372 13.23 21.84 21.48
N ASP A 373 14.36 22.23 22.05
CA ASP A 373 15.02 23.50 21.75
C ASP A 373 15.80 23.40 20.42
N ILE A 374 15.89 24.50 19.68
CA ILE A 374 16.61 24.55 18.40
C ILE A 374 18.10 24.22 18.60
N SER A 375 18.68 24.59 19.75
CA SER A 375 20.08 24.31 20.11
C SER A 375 20.40 22.82 20.22
N ASP A 376 19.40 21.96 20.41
CA ASP A 376 19.54 20.49 20.51
C ASP A 376 19.49 19.78 19.15
N LEU A 377 19.41 20.54 18.05
CA LEU A 377 19.28 20.02 16.69
C LEU A 377 20.54 20.24 15.86
N ASP A 378 20.88 19.24 15.06
CA ASP A 378 21.82 19.35 13.95
C ASP A 378 21.03 19.34 12.63
N SER A 379 21.38 20.22 11.68
CA SER A 379 20.82 20.19 10.33
C SER A 379 21.80 19.58 9.34
N TYR A 380 21.29 18.75 8.43
CA TYR A 380 22.07 18.12 7.37
C TYR A 380 21.37 18.23 6.03
N GLN A 381 22.08 18.73 5.03
CA GLN A 381 21.62 18.66 3.64
C GLN A 381 21.93 17.28 3.06
N ILE A 382 20.89 16.56 2.63
CA ILE A 382 20.97 15.20 2.10
C ILE A 382 20.44 15.16 0.68
N SER A 383 21.16 14.47 -0.20
CA SER A 383 20.69 14.12 -1.54
C SER A 383 19.95 12.79 -1.50
N ILE A 384 18.68 12.79 -1.90
CA ILE A 384 17.83 11.60 -1.99
C ILE A 384 17.89 11.05 -3.41
N SER A 385 18.26 9.77 -3.55
CA SER A 385 18.15 9.01 -4.79
C SER A 385 17.01 8.00 -4.70
N LYS A 386 16.81 7.20 -5.76
CA LYS A 386 15.85 6.09 -5.76
C LYS A 386 16.13 5.07 -4.64
N VAL A 387 17.39 4.86 -4.28
CA VAL A 387 17.81 3.90 -3.23
C VAL A 387 17.29 4.34 -1.86
N GLU A 388 17.46 5.62 -1.52
CA GLU A 388 16.94 6.20 -0.28
C GLU A 388 15.40 6.19 -0.27
N LEU A 389 14.74 6.53 -1.38
CA LEU A 389 13.27 6.48 -1.45
C LEU A 389 12.72 5.06 -1.22
N ILE A 390 13.33 4.05 -1.82
CA ILE A 390 12.95 2.65 -1.57
C ILE A 390 13.20 2.29 -0.09
N SER A 391 14.27 2.82 0.51
CA SER A 391 14.59 2.56 1.92
C SER A 391 13.57 3.22 2.86
N ILE A 392 13.12 4.45 2.56
CA ILE A 392 12.03 5.13 3.27
C ILE A 392 10.70 4.37 3.06
N LEU A 393 10.39 3.95 1.83
CA LEU A 393 9.19 3.15 1.52
C LEU A 393 9.16 1.89 2.38
N ARG A 394 10.27 1.13 2.42
CA ARG A 394 10.39 -0.07 3.25
C ARG A 394 10.21 0.23 4.72
N ALA A 395 10.85 1.28 5.24
CA ALA A 395 10.72 1.67 6.64
C ALA A 395 9.28 2.08 6.99
N SER A 396 8.57 2.75 6.08
CA SER A 396 7.20 3.21 6.27
C SER A 396 6.15 2.10 6.37
N LEU A 397 6.45 0.91 5.83
CA LEU A 397 5.55 -0.27 5.88
C LEU A 397 5.50 -0.91 7.28
N ILE A 398 6.50 -0.65 8.12
CA ILE A 398 6.73 -1.39 9.37
C ILE A 398 7.02 -0.52 10.58
N SER A 399 7.20 0.79 10.38
CA SER A 399 7.63 1.71 11.43
C SER A 399 7.00 3.08 11.25
N SER A 400 6.80 3.78 12.36
CA SER A 400 6.47 5.21 12.42
C SER A 400 7.70 6.13 12.43
N SER A 401 8.90 5.60 12.17
CA SER A 401 10.16 6.37 12.15
C SER A 401 10.85 6.17 10.81
N ALA A 402 10.10 6.41 9.74
CA ALA A 402 10.47 6.05 8.38
C ALA A 402 11.68 6.82 7.88
N LEU A 403 11.82 8.10 8.23
CA LEU A 403 12.99 8.89 7.85
C LEU A 403 14.24 8.40 8.56
N THR A 404 14.21 8.26 9.90
CA THR A 404 15.37 7.79 10.68
C THR A 404 15.84 6.41 10.20
N LYS A 405 14.91 5.47 10.01
CA LYS A 405 15.26 4.10 9.58
C LYS A 405 15.63 4.03 8.10
N GLY A 406 14.98 4.82 7.24
CA GLY A 406 15.22 4.83 5.80
C GLY A 406 16.50 5.55 5.39
N LEU A 407 16.95 6.53 6.18
CA LEU A 407 18.13 7.37 5.89
C LEU A 407 19.32 7.08 6.82
N SER A 408 19.24 6.06 7.68
CA SER A 408 20.28 5.72 8.66
C SER A 408 21.68 5.62 8.04
N ASN A 409 21.81 5.03 6.84
CA ASN A 409 23.08 4.87 6.14
C ASN A 409 23.78 6.18 5.75
N LEU A 410 23.02 7.28 5.65
CA LEU A 410 23.56 8.61 5.31
C LEU A 410 23.94 9.41 6.55
N LEU A 411 23.36 9.09 7.71
CA LEU A 411 23.65 9.76 8.98
C LEU A 411 24.90 9.19 9.67
N VAL A 412 25.21 7.90 9.48
CA VAL A 412 26.38 7.24 10.10
C VAL A 412 27.72 7.66 9.47
N LYS A 413 27.71 8.31 8.30
CA LYS A 413 28.91 8.55 7.47
C LYS A 413 29.58 9.93 7.61
N LYS A 414 29.23 10.76 8.58
CA LYS A 414 30.02 11.98 8.86
C LYS A 414 30.84 11.79 10.14
N PRO A 415 32.15 11.47 10.06
CA PRO A 415 33.05 11.78 11.16
C PRO A 415 32.94 13.28 11.41
N LYS A 416 32.90 13.67 12.68
CA LYS A 416 33.15 15.05 13.06
C LYS A 416 34.54 15.40 12.51
N GLU A 417 34.64 16.35 11.60
CA GLU A 417 35.90 17.04 11.37
C GLU A 417 36.19 17.80 12.67
N GLU A 418 37.09 17.23 13.47
CA GLU A 418 37.68 17.91 14.62
C GLU A 418 38.57 19.04 14.08
N ALA A 419 38.26 20.26 14.50
CA ALA A 419 39.02 21.48 14.22
C ALA A 419 40.26 21.58 15.12
#